data_AF-A0AAD3HFL8-F1
#
_entry.id   AF-A0AAD3HFL8-F1
#
_cell.length_a   1.000
_cell.length_b   1.000
_cell.length_c   1.000
_cell.angle_alpha   90.00
_cell.angle_beta   90.00
_cell.angle_gamma   90.00
#
_symmetry.space_group_name_H-M   'P 1'
#
loop_
_entity.id
_entity.type
_entity.pdbx_description
1 polymer ?
#
loop_
_entity_poly.entity_id
_entity_poly.type
_entity_poly.pdbx_seq_one_letter_code
_entity_poly.pdbx_strand_id
1 'polypeptide(L)'
;MSSPVATKKRASDASSASSEGPEDKKSKITPEKKSPHDIYFETRNAWLNEHKDINGAILIRGIPSNHDEEEEDSDDESEEAAKTRQNNYTTEQMNALRFIMVNKSREKWLDEMNELVLGEQANEPFKMFNTSFSYEVLDSWFFLKDRILPRKSQAQKLDILMAYTYTIKRNDCWMHDNEGGMGELVKGLAGAWKKLLKNSDEKLGWDLEYTKPAVIELLEQFKKEIEDMDSCYEMGKFKYN
;
A
#
# COMPACT_ATOMS: atom_id res chain seq x y z
N MET A 1 -9.66 49.16 -38.96
CA MET A 1 -9.29 48.44 -40.19
C MET A 1 -10.29 47.34 -40.40
N SER A 2 -11.25 47.61 -41.28
CA SER A 2 -12.34 46.71 -41.66
C SER A 2 -11.88 45.78 -42.77
N SER A 3 -12.28 44.51 -42.71
CA SER A 3 -12.53 43.65 -43.87
C SER A 3 -13.28 42.39 -43.43
N PRO A 4 -14.57 42.26 -43.77
CA PRO A 4 -15.31 41.01 -43.73
C PRO A 4 -15.27 40.35 -45.12
N VAL A 5 -15.05 39.02 -45.19
CA VAL A 5 -15.13 38.27 -46.46
C VAL A 5 -16.37 37.39 -46.49
N ALA A 6 -17.00 37.48 -47.66
CA ALA A 6 -18.31 37.03 -48.09
C ALA A 6 -18.64 35.54 -47.95
N THR A 7 -19.94 35.35 -47.71
CA THR A 7 -20.78 34.17 -47.88
C THR A 7 -20.74 33.61 -49.32
N LYS A 8 -20.82 32.28 -49.47
CA LYS A 8 -21.31 31.66 -50.72
C LYS A 8 -22.21 30.47 -50.43
N LYS A 9 -23.50 30.67 -50.71
CA LYS A 9 -24.56 29.65 -50.84
C LYS A 9 -24.31 28.78 -52.08
N ARG A 10 -24.61 27.48 -51.98
CA ARG A 10 -25.08 26.66 -53.10
C ARG A 10 -26.05 25.58 -52.60
N ALA A 11 -27.31 25.68 -53.03
CA ALA A 11 -28.21 24.55 -53.24
C ALA A 11 -27.78 23.85 -54.56
N SER A 12 -28.17 22.64 -54.96
CA SER A 12 -29.25 21.71 -54.63
C SER A 12 -28.81 20.33 -55.14
N ASP A 13 -29.38 19.22 -54.64
CA ASP A 13 -30.18 18.30 -55.46
C ASP A 13 -30.54 17.02 -54.69
N ALA A 14 -31.79 16.62 -54.92
CA ALA A 14 -32.44 15.44 -54.40
C ALA A 14 -32.01 14.18 -55.16
N SER A 15 -31.94 13.05 -54.47
CA SER A 15 -32.20 11.74 -55.06
C SER A 15 -32.71 10.78 -53.99
N SER A 16 -33.94 10.31 -54.18
CA SER A 16 -34.57 9.25 -53.41
C SER A 16 -34.07 7.89 -53.86
N ALA A 17 -33.68 7.05 -52.92
CA ALA A 17 -33.69 5.60 -53.12
C ALA A 17 -33.98 4.92 -51.77
N SER A 18 -35.18 4.36 -51.71
CA SER A 18 -35.67 3.40 -50.72
C SER A 18 -34.90 2.09 -50.77
N SER A 19 -34.42 1.60 -49.63
CA SER A 19 -34.14 0.18 -49.42
C SER A 19 -34.26 -0.16 -47.94
N GLU A 20 -35.30 -0.92 -47.63
CA GLU A 20 -35.33 -2.11 -46.75
C GLU A 20 -34.49 -2.08 -45.47
N GLY A 21 -35.20 -2.13 -44.34
CA GLY A 21 -34.65 -1.93 -43.01
C GLY A 21 -33.75 -3.07 -42.50
N PRO A 22 -32.95 -2.77 -41.46
CA PRO A 22 -32.38 -3.80 -40.63
C PRO A 22 -33.35 -4.09 -39.47
N GLU A 23 -33.74 -5.35 -39.35
CA GLU A 23 -34.36 -5.90 -38.17
C GLU A 23 -33.56 -5.52 -36.92
N ASP A 24 -34.22 -4.85 -35.98
CA ASP A 24 -33.74 -4.63 -34.62
C ASP A 24 -33.52 -5.99 -33.94
N LYS A 25 -32.32 -6.55 -34.13
CA LYS A 25 -31.77 -7.55 -33.24
C LYS A 25 -31.57 -6.85 -31.90
N LYS A 26 -32.59 -6.93 -31.04
CA LYS A 26 -32.45 -6.76 -29.59
C LYS A 26 -31.37 -7.73 -29.14
N SER A 27 -30.13 -7.26 -29.10
CA SER A 27 -29.04 -7.90 -28.38
C SER A 27 -29.52 -8.05 -26.95
N LYS A 28 -29.82 -9.28 -26.54
CA LYS A 28 -29.85 -9.65 -25.13
C LYS A 28 -28.48 -9.25 -24.59
N ILE A 29 -28.42 -8.11 -23.91
CA ILE A 29 -27.28 -7.71 -23.10
C ILE A 29 -27.26 -8.75 -21.98
N THR A 30 -26.49 -9.81 -22.19
CA THR A 30 -26.11 -10.71 -21.11
C THR A 30 -25.32 -9.83 -20.14
N PRO A 31 -25.67 -9.74 -18.85
CA PRO A 31 -24.90 -8.95 -17.91
C PRO A 31 -23.45 -9.44 -17.97
N GLU A 32 -22.54 -8.53 -18.32
CA GLU A 32 -21.12 -8.80 -18.34
C GLU A 32 -20.73 -9.39 -16.98
N LYS A 33 -20.17 -10.60 -17.01
CA LYS A 33 -19.75 -11.27 -15.80
C LYS A 33 -18.54 -10.50 -15.27
N LYS A 34 -18.72 -9.77 -14.17
CA LYS A 34 -17.66 -8.99 -13.52
C LYS A 34 -16.45 -9.88 -13.23
N SER A 35 -15.25 -9.37 -13.50
CA SER A 35 -14.02 -10.07 -13.16
C SER A 35 -13.83 -10.12 -11.63
N PRO A 36 -13.02 -11.05 -11.09
CA PRO A 36 -12.65 -11.02 -9.68
C PRO A 36 -12.00 -9.69 -9.25
N HIS A 37 -11.25 -9.06 -10.16
CA HIS A 37 -10.67 -7.74 -9.97
C HIS A 37 -11.75 -6.67 -9.75
N ASP A 38 -12.77 -6.61 -10.62
CA ASP A 38 -13.87 -5.64 -10.52
C ASP A 38 -14.64 -5.83 -9.21
N ILE A 39 -14.97 -7.09 -8.87
CA ILE A 39 -15.69 -7.42 -7.64
C ILE A 39 -14.92 -6.93 -6.41
N TYR A 40 -13.61 -7.16 -6.38
CA TYR A 40 -12.75 -6.74 -5.27
C TYR A 40 -12.76 -5.21 -5.09
N PHE A 41 -12.50 -4.45 -6.16
CA PHE A 41 -12.42 -3.00 -6.06
C PHE A 41 -13.78 -2.34 -5.89
N GLU A 42 -14.86 -2.89 -6.43
CA GLU A 42 -16.23 -2.44 -6.11
C GLU A 42 -16.54 -2.62 -4.63
N THR A 43 -16.22 -3.78 -4.06
CA THR A 43 -16.43 -4.08 -2.63
C THR A 43 -15.61 -3.13 -1.76
N ARG A 44 -14.33 -2.95 -2.08
CA ARG A 44 -13.44 -2.01 -1.36
C ARG A 44 -13.91 -0.57 -1.47
N ASN A 45 -14.33 -0.12 -2.66
CA ASN A 45 -14.82 1.24 -2.86
C ASN A 45 -16.15 1.47 -2.12
N ALA A 46 -17.04 0.48 -2.08
CA ALA A 46 -18.25 0.55 -1.26
C ALA A 46 -17.90 0.71 0.22
N TRP A 47 -16.94 -0.08 0.73
CA TRP A 47 -16.45 0.03 2.10
C TRP A 47 -15.83 1.42 2.39
N LEU A 48 -15.00 1.95 1.48
CA LEU A 48 -14.40 3.28 1.63
C LEU A 48 -15.45 4.39 1.66
N ASN A 49 -16.53 4.27 0.87
CA ASN A 49 -17.63 5.23 0.87
C ASN A 49 -18.38 5.28 2.22
N GLU A 50 -18.39 4.17 2.96
CA GLU A 50 -18.95 4.09 4.31
C GLU A 50 -17.98 4.67 5.37
N HIS A 51 -16.67 4.59 5.13
CA HIS A 51 -15.61 5.01 6.05
C HIS A 51 -14.94 6.33 5.61
N LYS A 52 -15.67 7.43 5.80
CA LYS A 52 -15.26 8.79 5.37
C LYS A 52 -14.03 9.36 6.10
N ASP A 53 -13.55 8.69 7.15
CA ASP A 53 -12.36 9.07 7.90
C ASP A 53 -11.05 8.51 7.31
N ILE A 54 -11.15 7.65 6.29
CA ILE A 54 -10.00 7.09 5.56
C ILE A 54 -9.54 8.08 4.47
N ASN A 55 -8.29 8.51 4.57
CA ASN A 55 -7.64 9.43 3.65
C ASN A 55 -6.84 8.72 2.55
N GLY A 56 -6.46 7.46 2.78
CA GLY A 56 -5.66 6.69 1.83
C GLY A 56 -5.46 5.24 2.24
N ALA A 57 -4.58 4.54 1.53
CA ALA A 57 -4.21 3.17 1.84
C ALA A 57 -2.75 2.90 1.50
N ILE A 58 -2.10 2.03 2.28
CA ILE A 58 -0.75 1.52 2.01
C ILE A 58 -0.88 0.06 1.57
N LEU A 59 -0.36 -0.27 0.39
CA LEU A 59 -0.23 -1.66 -0.06
C LEU A 59 0.92 -2.34 0.68
N ILE A 60 0.62 -3.39 1.43
CA ILE A 60 1.62 -4.22 2.12
C ILE A 60 1.93 -5.48 1.32
N ARG A 61 0.94 -6.06 0.66
CA ARG A 61 1.12 -7.24 -0.19
C ARG A 61 0.34 -7.06 -1.49
N GLY A 62 1.07 -7.11 -2.60
CA GLY A 62 0.53 -7.13 -3.95
C GLY A 62 0.00 -8.51 -4.37
N ILE A 63 -0.42 -8.60 -5.62
CA ILE A 63 -0.82 -9.88 -6.23
C ILE A 63 0.44 -10.74 -6.39
N PRO A 64 0.46 -11.98 -5.90
CA PRO A 64 1.60 -12.87 -6.13
C PRO A 64 1.73 -13.17 -7.63
N SER A 65 2.88 -12.82 -8.21
CA SER A 65 3.24 -13.25 -9.56
C SER A 65 3.53 -14.75 -9.54
N ASN A 66 2.83 -15.52 -10.38
CA ASN A 66 3.02 -16.96 -10.50
C ASN A 66 4.20 -17.34 -11.42
N HIS A 67 4.99 -16.37 -11.87
CA HIS A 67 6.06 -16.58 -12.83
C HIS A 67 7.42 -16.25 -12.22
N ASP A 68 8.27 -17.27 -12.11
CA ASP A 68 9.74 -17.18 -12.10
C ASP A 68 10.29 -16.73 -13.48
N GLU A 69 9.47 -16.06 -14.29
CA GLU A 69 9.92 -15.46 -15.55
C GLU A 69 10.26 -14.02 -15.23
N GLU A 70 11.55 -13.71 -15.38
CA GLU A 70 12.13 -12.37 -15.32
C GLU A 70 11.22 -11.38 -16.07
N GLU A 71 10.35 -10.66 -15.36
CA GLU A 71 9.55 -9.58 -15.93
C GLU A 71 10.56 -8.49 -16.32
N GLU A 72 10.97 -8.48 -17.60
CA GLU A 72 11.49 -7.28 -18.23
C GLU A 72 10.39 -6.21 -18.11
N ASP A 73 10.61 -5.25 -17.20
CA ASP A 73 9.81 -4.03 -17.04
C ASP A 73 9.79 -3.25 -18.38
N SER A 74 8.93 -3.68 -19.28
CA SER A 74 8.61 -2.97 -20.51
C SER A 74 7.45 -2.03 -20.20
N ASP A 75 7.77 -0.77 -19.93
CA ASP A 75 6.86 0.38 -19.71
C ASP A 75 5.88 0.66 -20.89
N ASP A 76 5.74 -0.24 -21.85
CA ASP A 76 4.88 -0.13 -23.03
C ASP A 76 3.85 -1.28 -23.09
N GLU A 77 3.24 -1.63 -21.94
CA GLU A 77 2.03 -2.45 -21.94
C GLU A 77 0.86 -1.62 -22.49
N SER A 78 0.38 -2.01 -23.68
CA SER A 78 -0.84 -1.42 -24.25
C SER A 78 -2.05 -1.56 -23.31
N GLU A 79 -3.01 -0.62 -23.38
CA GLU A 79 -4.24 -0.69 -22.57
C GLU A 79 -5.01 -2.01 -22.72
N GLU A 80 -4.93 -2.67 -23.88
CA GLU A 80 -5.55 -3.98 -24.10
C GLU A 80 -4.81 -5.11 -23.37
N ALA A 81 -3.48 -5.05 -23.30
CA ALA A 81 -2.68 -6.00 -22.53
C ALA A 81 -2.97 -5.86 -21.02
N ALA A 82 -3.02 -4.63 -20.51
CA ALA A 82 -3.36 -4.36 -19.11
C ALA A 82 -4.78 -4.84 -18.74
N LYS A 83 -5.78 -4.60 -19.60
CA LYS A 83 -7.15 -5.11 -19.41
C LYS A 83 -7.21 -6.64 -19.45
N THR A 84 -6.43 -7.25 -20.33
CA THR A 84 -6.34 -8.72 -20.41
C THR A 84 -5.74 -9.29 -19.13
N ARG A 85 -4.67 -8.67 -18.60
CA ARG A 85 -4.05 -9.07 -17.31
C ARG A 85 -5.03 -8.93 -16.15
N GLN A 86 -5.78 -7.83 -16.07
CA GLN A 86 -6.79 -7.60 -15.02
C GLN A 86 -7.92 -8.65 -15.04
N ASN A 87 -8.37 -9.03 -16.23
CA ASN A 87 -9.42 -10.06 -16.38
C ASN A 87 -8.95 -11.48 -16.03
N ASN A 88 -7.64 -11.70 -15.96
CA ASN A 88 -7.05 -13.00 -15.69
C ASN A 88 -6.76 -13.25 -14.21
N TYR A 89 -6.94 -12.26 -13.33
CA TYR A 89 -6.73 -12.47 -11.90
C TYR A 89 -7.76 -13.41 -11.31
N THR A 90 -7.30 -14.39 -10.54
CA THR A 90 -8.19 -15.27 -9.78
C THR A 90 -8.70 -14.58 -8.52
N THR A 91 -9.79 -15.09 -7.96
CA THR A 91 -10.33 -14.62 -6.68
C THR A 91 -9.30 -14.76 -5.56
N GLU A 92 -8.51 -15.84 -5.56
CA GLU A 92 -7.46 -16.09 -4.58
C GLU A 92 -6.34 -15.05 -4.69
N GLN A 93 -5.95 -14.68 -5.91
CA GLN A 93 -4.96 -13.63 -6.17
C GLN A 93 -5.43 -12.27 -5.66
N MET A 94 -6.68 -11.89 -5.94
CA MET A 94 -7.24 -10.64 -5.43
C MET A 94 -7.38 -10.66 -3.90
N ASN A 95 -7.77 -11.79 -3.33
CA ASN A 95 -7.87 -11.98 -1.87
C ASN A 95 -6.51 -12.05 -1.18
N ALA A 96 -5.38 -12.10 -1.90
CA ALA A 96 -4.04 -12.01 -1.34
C ALA A 96 -3.62 -10.55 -1.06
N LEU A 97 -4.30 -9.58 -1.66
CA LEU A 97 -3.99 -8.15 -1.46
C LEU A 97 -4.16 -7.75 -0.01
N ARG A 98 -3.19 -7.00 0.52
CA ARG A 98 -3.23 -6.48 1.90
C ARG A 98 -3.02 -4.98 1.90
N PHE A 99 -4.00 -4.25 2.41
CA PHE A 99 -3.98 -2.80 2.53
C PHE A 99 -4.13 -2.36 3.98
N ILE A 100 -3.25 -1.48 4.44
CA ILE A 100 -3.50 -0.71 5.66
C ILE A 100 -4.33 0.50 5.28
N MET A 101 -5.53 0.64 5.84
CA MET A 101 -6.36 1.83 5.62
C MET A 101 -5.87 2.97 6.50
N VAL A 102 -5.52 4.10 5.87
CA VAL A 102 -4.88 5.24 6.51
C VAL A 102 -5.94 6.29 6.83
N ASN A 103 -6.24 6.46 8.11
CA ASN A 103 -7.01 7.60 8.61
C ASN A 103 -6.08 8.75 9.02
N LYS A 104 -6.65 9.87 9.44
CA LYS A 104 -5.89 11.05 9.92
C LYS A 104 -4.88 10.76 11.03
N SER A 105 -5.17 9.81 11.93
CA SER A 105 -4.26 9.43 13.02
C SER A 105 -3.05 8.70 12.45
N ARG A 106 -3.27 7.72 11.57
CA ARG A 106 -2.20 6.94 10.94
C ARG A 106 -1.33 7.79 10.02
N GLU A 107 -1.94 8.64 9.22
CA GLU A 107 -1.23 9.60 8.35
C GLU A 107 -0.26 10.44 9.19
N LYS A 108 -0.76 11.06 10.25
CA LYS A 108 0.06 11.83 11.18
C LYS A 108 1.23 11.01 11.76
N TRP A 109 0.99 9.76 12.17
CA TRP A 109 2.05 8.93 12.74
C TRP A 109 3.03 8.42 11.70
N LEU A 110 2.61 8.21 10.46
CA LEU A 110 3.52 7.91 9.35
C LEU A 110 4.50 9.07 9.15
N ASP A 111 4.00 10.31 9.14
CA ASP A 111 4.85 11.50 9.04
C ASP A 111 5.79 11.63 10.25
N GLU A 112 5.25 11.56 11.48
CA GLU A 112 6.07 11.68 12.70
C GLU A 112 7.13 10.58 12.82
N MET A 113 6.84 9.33 12.41
CA MET A 113 7.82 8.25 12.44
C MET A 113 8.84 8.36 11.31
N ASN A 114 8.45 8.88 10.15
CA ASN A 114 9.36 9.18 9.05
C ASN A 114 10.37 10.26 9.48
N GLU A 115 9.92 11.34 10.11
CA GLU A 115 10.80 12.37 10.70
C GLU A 115 11.67 11.83 11.84
N LEU A 116 11.11 11.02 12.73
CA LEU A 116 11.85 10.47 13.86
C LEU A 116 12.98 9.53 13.44
N VAL A 117 12.76 8.70 12.41
CA VAL A 117 13.73 7.71 11.93
C VAL A 117 14.75 8.34 10.99
N LEU A 118 14.32 9.22 10.09
CA LEU A 118 15.17 9.75 9.03
C LEU A 118 15.79 11.11 9.34
N GLY A 119 15.34 11.77 10.42
CA GLY A 119 15.80 13.09 10.82
C GLY A 119 15.66 14.11 9.70
N GLU A 120 16.76 14.79 9.38
CA GLU A 120 16.81 15.82 8.33
C GLU A 120 16.52 15.26 6.93
N GLN A 121 16.70 13.95 6.71
CA GLN A 121 16.47 13.32 5.40
C GLN A 121 15.01 12.92 5.15
N ALA A 122 14.09 13.18 6.08
CA ALA A 122 12.70 12.73 6.01
C ALA A 122 11.97 13.25 4.76
N ASN A 123 12.29 14.48 4.34
CA ASN A 123 11.67 15.18 3.21
C ASN A 123 12.59 15.27 1.97
N GLU A 124 13.75 14.62 2.01
CA GLU A 124 14.70 14.66 0.91
C GLU A 124 14.29 13.70 -0.22
N PRO A 125 14.43 14.13 -1.50
CA PRO A 125 14.10 13.30 -2.66
C PRO A 125 15.04 12.09 -2.79
N PHE A 126 16.27 12.22 -2.29
CA PHE A 126 17.28 11.17 -2.27
C PHE A 126 17.82 11.02 -0.86
N LYS A 127 17.73 9.80 -0.32
CA LYS A 127 18.25 9.47 1.01
C LYS A 127 19.67 8.93 0.86
N MET A 128 20.59 9.46 1.64
CA MET A 128 21.99 9.04 1.67
C MET A 128 22.30 8.57 3.08
N PHE A 129 22.14 7.28 3.30
CA PHE A 129 22.48 6.65 4.56
C PHE A 129 23.99 6.42 4.62
N ASN A 130 24.57 6.74 5.76
CA ASN A 130 25.94 6.40 6.12
C ASN A 130 25.91 5.30 7.19
N THR A 131 27.09 4.90 7.67
CA THR A 131 27.17 3.85 8.70
C THR A 131 26.58 4.27 10.04
N SER A 132 26.40 5.58 10.30
CA SER A 132 25.75 6.05 11.52
C SER A 132 24.24 5.81 11.56
N PHE A 133 23.61 5.51 10.41
CA PHE A 133 22.17 5.37 10.33
C PHE A 133 21.61 4.25 11.22
N SER A 134 22.33 3.13 11.39
CA SER A 134 21.86 2.05 12.29
C SER A 134 21.80 2.50 13.75
N TYR A 135 22.75 3.32 14.21
CA TYR A 135 22.71 3.92 15.55
C TYR A 135 21.53 4.88 15.69
N GLU A 136 21.26 5.70 14.67
CA GLU A 136 20.13 6.64 14.67
C GLU A 136 18.78 5.89 14.77
N VAL A 137 18.63 4.78 14.03
CA VAL A 137 17.44 3.92 14.14
C VAL A 137 17.31 3.35 15.55
N LEU A 138 18.40 2.86 16.16
CA LEU A 138 18.36 2.34 17.53
C LEU A 138 18.02 3.41 18.57
N ASP A 139 18.60 4.60 18.47
CA ASP A 139 18.31 5.73 19.35
C ASP A 139 16.85 6.18 19.21
N SER A 140 16.33 6.20 17.98
CA SER A 140 14.94 6.52 17.70
C SER A 140 13.99 5.51 18.36
N TRP A 141 14.36 4.23 18.43
CA TRP A 141 13.62 3.21 19.15
C TRP A 141 13.62 3.44 20.66
N PHE A 142 14.76 3.78 21.26
CA PHE A 142 14.79 4.11 22.69
C PHE A 142 13.92 5.31 23.01
N PHE A 143 13.97 6.36 22.18
CA PHE A 143 13.09 7.51 22.31
C PHE A 143 11.62 7.13 22.21
N LEU A 144 11.25 6.34 21.19
CA LEU A 144 9.90 5.84 20.98
C LEU A 144 9.40 5.05 22.20
N LYS A 145 10.19 4.07 22.66
CA LYS A 145 9.88 3.16 23.75
C LYS A 145 9.72 3.89 25.08
N ASP A 146 10.60 4.84 25.38
CA ASP A 146 10.69 5.44 26.72
C ASP A 146 9.95 6.77 26.85
N ARG A 147 9.74 7.50 25.73
CA ARG A 147 9.12 8.83 25.75
C ARG A 147 7.74 8.86 25.10
N ILE A 148 7.55 8.14 23.99
CA ILE A 148 6.31 8.23 23.21
C ILE A 148 5.29 7.18 23.67
N LEU A 149 5.60 5.88 23.50
CA LEU A 149 4.65 4.80 23.74
C LEU A 149 3.99 4.82 25.14
N PRO A 150 4.69 5.10 26.25
CA PRO A 150 4.08 5.03 27.58
C PRO A 150 2.91 6.01 27.77
N ARG A 151 2.85 7.08 26.97
CA ARG A 151 1.86 8.17 27.09
C ARG A 151 0.67 8.04 26.14
N LYS A 152 0.57 6.91 25.43
CA LYS A 152 -0.39 6.72 24.33
C LYS A 152 -1.42 5.64 24.66
N SER A 153 -2.62 5.80 24.13
CA SER A 153 -3.67 4.77 24.18
C SER A 153 -3.24 3.51 23.40
N GLN A 154 -3.95 2.40 23.55
CA GLN A 154 -3.61 1.17 22.80
C GLN A 154 -3.79 1.38 21.28
N ALA A 155 -4.87 2.01 20.84
CA ALA A 155 -5.05 2.38 19.44
C ALA A 155 -3.94 3.29 18.91
N GLN A 156 -3.53 4.30 19.68
CA GLN A 156 -2.40 5.15 19.27
C GLN A 156 -1.09 4.38 19.23
N LYS A 157 -0.84 3.46 20.17
CA LYS A 157 0.35 2.58 20.12
C LYS A 157 0.36 1.70 18.88
N LEU A 158 -0.80 1.24 18.43
CA LEU A 158 -0.92 0.49 17.18
C LEU A 158 -0.47 1.36 16.01
N ASP A 159 -1.06 2.55 15.85
CA ASP A 159 -0.72 3.45 14.74
C ASP A 159 0.77 3.82 14.75
N ILE A 160 1.32 4.11 15.94
CA ILE A 160 2.74 4.45 16.13
C ILE A 160 3.66 3.28 15.77
N LEU A 161 3.40 2.09 16.33
CA LEU A 161 4.24 0.93 16.06
C LEU A 161 4.14 0.51 14.60
N MET A 162 2.95 0.57 14.01
CA MET A 162 2.72 0.30 12.59
C MET A 162 3.55 1.26 11.73
N ALA A 163 3.43 2.56 11.97
CA ALA A 163 4.17 3.57 11.23
C ALA A 163 5.69 3.43 11.40
N TYR A 164 6.16 3.17 12.63
CA TYR A 164 7.58 2.96 12.92
C TYR A 164 8.13 1.73 12.19
N THR A 165 7.45 0.58 12.33
CA THR A 165 7.84 -0.66 11.64
C THR A 165 7.83 -0.49 10.12
N TYR A 166 6.80 0.15 9.56
CA TYR A 166 6.74 0.44 8.13
C TYR A 166 7.91 1.32 7.67
N THR A 167 8.23 2.37 8.43
CA THR A 167 9.30 3.33 8.10
C THR A 167 10.68 2.65 8.11
N ILE A 168 11.02 1.94 9.17
CA ILE A 168 12.33 1.26 9.26
C ILE A 168 12.42 0.11 8.26
N LYS A 169 11.31 -0.57 7.94
CA LYS A 169 11.27 -1.61 6.91
C LYS A 169 11.55 -1.03 5.51
N ARG A 170 10.97 0.12 5.19
CA ARG A 170 11.13 0.76 3.88
C ARG A 170 12.55 1.31 3.67
N ASN A 171 13.27 1.60 4.75
CA ASN A 171 14.63 2.11 4.72
C ASN A 171 15.56 1.09 5.38
N ASP A 172 15.70 -0.09 4.76
CA ASP A 172 16.35 -1.29 5.30
C ASP A 172 17.87 -1.21 5.49
N CYS A 173 18.51 -0.11 5.10
CA CYS A 173 19.97 0.05 5.17
C CYS A 173 20.54 -0.20 6.58
N TRP A 174 19.78 0.09 7.65
CA TRP A 174 20.20 -0.23 9.03
C TRP A 174 20.31 -1.73 9.32
N MET A 175 19.61 -2.59 8.57
CA MET A 175 19.73 -4.05 8.69
C MET A 175 21.05 -4.52 8.06
N HIS A 176 21.42 -3.94 6.92
CA HIS A 176 22.61 -4.29 6.16
C HIS A 176 23.89 -3.68 6.73
N ASP A 177 23.78 -2.57 7.45
CA ASP A 177 24.89 -1.83 8.05
C ASP A 177 24.78 -1.82 9.59
N ASN A 178 24.69 -3.03 10.17
CA ASN A 178 24.42 -3.24 11.60
C ASN A 178 25.67 -3.01 12.46
N GLU A 179 26.00 -1.74 12.69
CA GLU A 179 27.08 -1.30 13.58
C GLU A 179 26.62 -1.12 15.04
N GLY A 180 25.30 -1.08 15.30
CA GLY A 180 24.73 -0.67 16.58
C GLY A 180 24.18 -1.78 17.48
N GLY A 181 24.35 -3.07 17.14
CA GLY A 181 23.75 -4.15 17.93
C GLY A 181 22.23 -4.19 17.79
N MET A 182 21.76 -4.20 16.53
CA MET A 182 20.33 -4.11 16.18
C MET A 182 19.46 -5.24 16.75
N GLY A 183 20.04 -6.30 17.29
CA GLY A 183 19.30 -7.32 18.05
C GLY A 183 18.52 -6.75 19.24
N GLU A 184 18.98 -5.66 19.86
CA GLU A 184 18.23 -4.98 20.92
C GLU A 184 16.97 -4.29 20.38
N LEU A 185 17.10 -3.56 19.27
CA LEU A 185 15.97 -2.96 18.56
C LEU A 185 14.95 -4.02 18.16
N VAL A 186 15.39 -5.10 17.49
CA VAL A 186 14.53 -6.20 17.02
C VAL A 186 13.76 -6.82 18.19
N LYS A 187 14.47 -7.18 19.26
CA LYS A 187 13.87 -7.79 20.45
C LYS A 187 12.91 -6.84 21.16
N GLY A 188 13.28 -5.56 21.29
CA GLY A 188 12.47 -4.53 21.90
C GLY A 188 11.17 -4.31 21.14
N LEU A 189 11.27 -4.13 19.82
CA LEU A 189 10.14 -3.90 18.92
C LEU A 189 9.19 -5.11 18.90
N ALA A 190 9.74 -6.33 18.79
CA ALA A 190 8.96 -7.56 18.90
C ALA A 190 8.20 -7.65 20.24
N GLY A 191 8.87 -7.31 21.35
CA GLY A 191 8.26 -7.29 22.67
C GLY A 191 7.13 -6.26 22.81
N ALA A 192 7.27 -5.08 22.20
CA ALA A 192 6.23 -4.05 22.19
C ALA A 192 5.01 -4.50 21.38
N TRP A 193 5.22 -5.05 20.19
CA TRP A 193 4.15 -5.65 19.38
C TRP A 193 3.44 -6.79 20.11
N LYS A 194 4.19 -7.73 20.68
CA LYS A 194 3.65 -8.84 21.45
C LYS A 194 2.81 -8.39 22.64
N LYS A 195 3.21 -7.32 23.32
CA LYS A 195 2.44 -6.74 24.42
C LYS A 195 1.17 -6.06 23.92
N LEU A 196 1.26 -5.35 22.79
CA LEU A 196 0.14 -4.62 22.21
C LEU A 196 -0.93 -5.57 21.65
N LEU A 197 -0.54 -6.61 20.91
CA LEU A 197 -1.45 -7.56 20.25
C LEU A 197 -2.20 -8.49 21.22
N LYS A 198 -1.89 -8.46 22.52
CA LYS A 198 -2.70 -9.12 23.56
C LYS A 198 -4.00 -8.38 23.87
N ASN A 199 -4.14 -7.14 23.41
CA ASN A 199 -5.38 -6.37 23.57
C ASN A 199 -6.43 -6.83 22.56
N SER A 200 -7.70 -6.60 22.88
CA SER A 200 -8.79 -6.90 21.96
C SER A 200 -8.80 -5.94 20.77
N ASP A 201 -9.42 -6.36 19.68
CA ASP A 201 -9.50 -5.58 18.44
C ASP A 201 -10.16 -4.21 18.67
N GLU A 202 -11.16 -4.14 19.54
CA GLU A 202 -11.85 -2.89 19.87
C GLU A 202 -10.92 -1.90 20.57
N LYS A 203 -9.98 -2.39 21.40
CA LYS A 203 -8.98 -1.52 22.07
C LYS A 203 -7.91 -1.03 21.11
N LEU A 204 -7.58 -1.83 20.09
CA LEU A 204 -6.61 -1.49 19.06
C LEU A 204 -7.19 -0.56 18.01
N GLY A 205 -8.51 -0.59 17.79
CA GLY A 205 -9.19 0.37 16.91
C GLY A 205 -8.79 0.23 15.43
N TRP A 206 -8.28 -0.92 15.03
CA TRP A 206 -8.13 -1.28 13.62
C TRP A 206 -9.42 -1.89 13.06
N ASP A 207 -9.65 -1.71 11.77
CA ASP A 207 -10.67 -2.48 11.08
C ASP A 207 -10.19 -3.93 10.86
N LEU A 208 -11.13 -4.86 10.93
CA LEU A 208 -10.85 -6.30 10.82
C LEU A 208 -10.71 -6.77 9.37
N GLU A 209 -11.25 -6.00 8.42
CA GLU A 209 -11.33 -6.38 7.01
C GLU A 209 -10.01 -6.10 6.27
N TYR A 210 -9.38 -4.96 6.52
CA TYR A 210 -8.21 -4.49 5.79
C TYR A 210 -7.00 -4.26 6.70
N THR A 211 -7.11 -3.35 7.68
CA THR A 211 -5.94 -2.92 8.44
C THR A 211 -5.36 -4.03 9.30
N LYS A 212 -6.18 -4.77 10.05
CA LYS A 212 -5.70 -5.89 10.87
C LYS A 212 -4.92 -6.92 10.04
N PRO A 213 -5.48 -7.54 8.99
CA PRO A 213 -4.75 -8.53 8.21
C PRO A 213 -3.50 -7.94 7.54
N ALA A 214 -3.53 -6.67 7.13
CA ALA A 214 -2.35 -6.02 6.53
C ALA A 214 -1.24 -5.69 7.53
N VAL A 215 -1.58 -5.29 8.77
CA VAL A 215 -0.57 -5.11 9.82
C VAL A 215 0.07 -6.45 10.20
N ILE A 216 -0.70 -7.53 10.28
CA ILE A 216 -0.14 -8.87 10.53
C ILE A 216 0.79 -9.29 9.38
N GLU A 217 0.40 -9.06 8.13
CA GLU A 217 1.26 -9.32 6.97
C GLU A 217 2.54 -8.47 7.02
N LEU A 218 2.46 -7.18 7.38
CA LEU A 218 3.63 -6.31 7.55
C LEU A 218 4.61 -6.90 8.58
N LEU A 219 4.11 -7.42 9.70
CA LEU A 219 4.93 -8.01 10.75
C LEU A 219 5.55 -9.34 10.32
N GLU A 220 4.85 -10.16 9.54
CA GLU A 220 5.41 -11.39 8.98
C GLU A 220 6.48 -11.11 7.92
N GLN A 221 6.27 -10.12 7.03
CA GLN A 221 7.29 -9.69 6.08
C GLN A 221 8.53 -9.14 6.79
N PHE A 222 8.32 -8.27 7.78
CA PHE A 222 9.42 -7.72 8.57
C PHE A 222 10.19 -8.80 9.33
N LYS A 223 9.48 -9.76 9.94
CA LYS A 223 10.10 -10.91 10.60
C LYS A 223 10.93 -11.72 9.62
N LYS A 224 10.39 -12.02 8.45
CA LYS A 224 11.08 -12.79 7.42
C LYS A 224 12.38 -12.10 7.02
N GLU A 225 12.33 -10.81 6.71
CA GLU A 225 13.53 -10.03 6.35
C GLU A 225 14.59 -10.07 7.45
N ILE A 226 14.20 -9.84 8.71
CA ILE A 226 15.11 -9.90 9.86
C ILE A 226 15.72 -11.30 10.05
N GLU A 227 14.93 -12.36 9.90
CA GLU A 227 15.38 -13.74 10.13
C GLU A 227 16.14 -14.33 8.93
N ASP A 228 15.97 -13.77 7.74
CA ASP A 228 16.71 -14.12 6.51
C ASP A 228 18.06 -13.39 6.41
N MET A 229 18.32 -12.38 7.24
CA MET A 229 19.63 -11.72 7.32
C MET A 229 20.73 -12.71 7.75
N ASP A 230 21.94 -12.50 7.22
CA ASP A 230 23.09 -13.35 7.58
C ASP A 230 23.31 -13.35 9.10
N SER A 231 23.53 -14.54 9.64
CA SER A 231 23.92 -14.80 11.02
C SER A 231 25.04 -13.91 11.54
N CYS A 232 25.95 -13.42 10.68
CA CYS A 232 27.02 -12.51 11.06
C CYS A 232 26.54 -11.15 11.59
N TYR A 233 25.28 -10.77 11.32
CA TYR A 233 24.68 -9.55 11.84
C TYR A 233 23.99 -9.74 13.20
N GLU A 234 23.85 -10.95 13.75
CA GLU A 234 23.27 -11.17 15.10
C GLU A 234 21.90 -10.46 15.35
N MET A 235 21.07 -10.29 14.32
CA MET A 235 19.78 -9.56 14.41
C MET A 235 18.77 -10.20 15.38
N GLY A 236 18.93 -11.49 15.69
CA GLY A 236 18.06 -12.24 16.58
C GLY A 236 16.77 -12.72 15.89
N LYS A 237 15.67 -12.84 16.64
CA LYS A 237 14.38 -13.32 16.14
C LYS A 237 13.27 -12.34 16.47
N PHE A 238 12.45 -11.99 15.49
CA PHE A 238 11.33 -11.05 15.68
C PHE A 238 10.08 -11.78 16.17
N LYS A 239 10.08 -12.16 17.46
CA LYS A 239 9.00 -12.93 18.10
C LYS A 239 7.86 -12.04 18.61
N TYR A 240 6.98 -11.61 17.71
CA TYR A 240 5.87 -10.73 18.04
C TYR A 240 4.57 -11.47 18.42
N ASN A 241 4.46 -12.77 18.11
CA ASN A 241 3.38 -13.68 18.53
C ASN A 241 3.87 -14.71 19.57
#